data_AF-A0A3M8C7L9-F1
#
_entry.id   AF-A0A3M8C7L9-F1
#
_cell.length_a   1.000
_cell.length_b   1.000
_cell.length_c   1.000
_cell.angle_alpha   90.00
_cell.angle_beta   90.00
_cell.angle_gamma   90.00
#
_symmetry.space_group_name_H-M   'P 1'
#
loop_
_entity.id
_entity.type
_entity.pdbx_description
1 polymer ?
#
loop_
_entity_poly.entity_id
_entity_poly.type
_entity_poly.pdbx_seq_one_letter_code
_entity_poly.pdbx_strand_id
1 'polypeptide(L)'
;MFFHGINWEYVKREYPVLSPRRTVSKKKQEQRLDRIHLIQQFGIEPIHLLEADDEYSSRRCLEECYAFGDTVFAFETLTPPMWQLSRHEIGVEVLDLRTSKCIYTFRTGSKVEEWFPGIPCIRTSVPAIFREAIDSGKNRLYD
;
A
#
# COMPACT_ATOMS: atom_id res chain seq x y z
N MET A 1 0.22 13.97 -4.49
CA MET A 1 0.58 13.06 -3.36
C MET A 1 0.41 11.64 -3.84
N PHE A 2 1.19 10.70 -3.31
CA PHE A 2 1.18 9.29 -3.71
C PHE A 2 0.81 8.38 -2.54
N PHE A 3 0.06 7.33 -2.77
CA PHE A 3 -0.51 6.47 -1.73
C PHE A 3 -0.19 5.00 -2.01
N HIS A 4 0.29 4.29 -1.00
CA HIS A 4 0.58 2.86 -1.09
C HIS A 4 -0.13 2.09 0.03
N GLY A 5 -1.06 1.20 -0.34
CA GLY A 5 -1.75 0.30 0.58
C GLY A 5 -0.98 -1.00 0.81
N ILE A 6 -0.83 -1.39 2.07
CA ILE A 6 -0.11 -2.60 2.48
C ILE A 6 -0.63 -3.14 3.82
N ASN A 7 -0.52 -4.45 4.03
CA ASN A 7 -0.82 -5.05 5.33
C ASN A 7 0.33 -4.82 6.32
N TRP A 8 0.02 -4.39 7.54
CA TRP A 8 0.99 -4.07 8.58
C TRP A 8 1.97 -5.21 8.91
N GLU A 9 1.56 -6.47 8.80
CA GLU A 9 2.46 -7.61 9.00
C GLU A 9 3.57 -7.66 7.95
N TYR A 10 3.28 -7.23 6.72
CA TYR A 10 4.29 -7.12 5.66
C TYR A 10 5.25 -5.97 5.94
N VAL A 11 4.73 -4.85 6.46
CA VAL A 11 5.57 -3.71 6.87
C VAL A 11 6.60 -4.15 7.91
N LYS A 12 6.18 -4.82 8.98
CA LYS A 12 7.12 -5.30 10.02
C LYS A 12 8.21 -6.23 9.49
N ARG A 13 7.92 -7.02 8.46
CA ARG A 13 8.88 -7.96 7.86
C ARG A 13 9.88 -7.28 6.94
N GLU A 14 9.42 -6.34 6.13
CA GLU A 14 10.24 -5.70 5.08
C GLU A 14 10.81 -4.35 5.50
N TYR A 15 10.45 -3.86 6.69
CA TYR A 15 10.89 -2.56 7.20
C TYR A 15 12.42 -2.38 7.09
N PRO A 16 12.91 -1.20 6.66
CA PRO A 16 12.15 -0.01 6.29
C PRO A 16 11.80 0.11 4.79
N VAL A 17 12.26 -0.82 3.97
CA VAL A 17 12.29 -0.68 2.52
C VAL A 17 11.54 -1.82 1.85
N LEU A 18 10.47 -1.48 1.14
CA LEU A 18 9.75 -2.42 0.31
C LEU A 18 10.53 -2.64 -1.00
N SER A 19 10.70 -3.91 -1.37
CA SER A 19 11.24 -4.30 -2.67
C SER A 19 10.51 -5.55 -3.20
N PRO A 20 10.06 -5.55 -4.47
CA PRO A 20 9.41 -6.68 -5.13
C PRO A 20 10.26 -7.95 -5.12
N ARG A 21 11.60 -7.80 -5.09
CA ARG A 21 12.55 -8.92 -5.10
C ARG A 21 12.46 -9.80 -3.84
N ARG A 22 11.82 -9.33 -2.77
CA ARG A 22 11.71 -10.02 -1.48
C ARG A 22 10.37 -10.76 -1.28
N THR A 23 9.37 -10.50 -2.11
CA THR A 23 7.97 -10.91 -1.84
C THR A 23 7.51 -12.06 -2.74
N VAL A 24 8.15 -13.23 -2.61
CA VAL A 24 7.67 -14.46 -3.23
C VAL A 24 6.61 -15.11 -2.33
N SER A 25 5.37 -14.63 -2.35
CA SER A 25 4.26 -15.32 -1.67
C SER A 25 3.01 -15.39 -2.55
N LYS A 26 2.65 -16.64 -2.88
CA LYS A 26 1.45 -17.18 -3.54
C LYS A 26 0.39 -16.15 -3.97
N LYS A 27 0.44 -15.71 -5.24
CA LYS A 27 -0.59 -14.85 -5.86
C LYS A 27 -1.54 -15.63 -6.79
N LYS A 28 -2.79 -15.16 -6.92
CA LYS A 28 -3.86 -15.73 -7.78
C LYS A 28 -3.50 -15.60 -9.28
N GLN A 29 -4.17 -16.39 -10.13
CA GLN A 29 -3.83 -16.53 -11.56
C GLN A 29 -3.88 -15.21 -12.35
N GLU A 30 -4.82 -14.31 -12.06
CA GLU A 30 -4.94 -12.98 -12.71
C GLU A 30 -3.76 -12.07 -12.35
N GLN A 31 -3.38 -12.01 -11.07
CA GLN A 31 -2.21 -11.27 -10.59
C GLN A 31 -0.90 -11.79 -11.20
N ARG A 32 -0.89 -13.05 -11.67
CA ARG A 32 0.28 -13.65 -12.34
C ARG A 32 0.42 -13.16 -13.78
N LEU A 33 -0.68 -12.96 -14.50
CA LEU A 33 -0.65 -12.46 -15.88
C LEU A 33 -0.23 -10.99 -15.92
N ASP A 34 -0.78 -10.19 -15.01
CA ASP A 34 -0.40 -8.77 -14.84
C ASP A 34 1.08 -8.63 -14.49
N ARG A 35 1.56 -9.45 -13.54
CA ARG A 35 2.99 -9.53 -13.20
C ARG A 35 3.87 -9.91 -14.40
N ILE A 36 3.45 -10.87 -15.22
CA ILE A 36 4.22 -11.26 -16.42
C ILE A 36 4.29 -10.09 -17.40
N HIS A 37 3.18 -9.39 -17.59
CA HIS A 37 3.12 -8.22 -18.46
C HIS A 37 4.05 -7.09 -17.97
N LEU A 38 4.02 -6.79 -16.67
CA LEU A 38 4.88 -5.78 -16.04
C LEU A 38 6.36 -6.13 -16.11
N ILE A 39 6.73 -7.40 -15.85
CA ILE A 39 8.12 -7.87 -15.99
C ILE A 39 8.55 -7.79 -17.46
N GLN A 40 7.67 -8.12 -18.41
CA GLN A 40 7.98 -8.01 -19.84
C GLN A 40 8.14 -6.56 -20.30
N GLN A 41 7.33 -5.64 -19.77
CA GLN A 41 7.34 -4.23 -20.16
C GLN A 41 8.45 -3.41 -19.48
N PHE A 42 8.73 -3.69 -18.21
CA PHE A 42 9.64 -2.88 -17.37
C PHE A 42 10.86 -3.64 -16.84
N GLY A 43 10.95 -4.96 -17.05
CA GLY A 43 12.02 -5.81 -16.53
C GLY A 43 11.88 -6.19 -15.06
N ILE A 44 10.91 -5.61 -14.34
CA ILE A 44 10.65 -5.82 -12.90
C ILE A 44 9.13 -5.79 -12.61
N GLU A 45 8.70 -6.33 -11.47
CA GLU A 45 7.36 -6.09 -10.90
C GLU A 45 7.44 -4.83 -10.04
N PRO A 46 6.84 -3.68 -10.39
CA PRO A 46 6.97 -2.47 -9.59
C PRO A 46 6.16 -2.54 -8.28
N ILE A 47 6.45 -1.63 -7.36
CA ILE A 47 5.57 -1.26 -6.24
C ILE A 47 4.60 -0.21 -6.75
N HIS A 48 3.31 -0.48 -6.61
CA HIS A 48 2.23 0.34 -7.14
C HIS A 48 1.81 1.39 -6.12
N LEU A 49 1.66 2.63 -6.57
CA LEU A 49 1.14 3.76 -5.80
C LEU A 49 0.04 4.47 -6.58
N LEU A 50 -1.01 4.91 -5.89
CA LEU A 50 -2.02 5.79 -6.46
C LEU A 50 -1.60 7.25 -6.32
N GLU A 51 -1.69 8.01 -7.40
CA GLU A 51 -1.46 9.45 -7.42
C GLU A 51 -2.78 10.19 -7.21
N ALA A 52 -2.79 11.13 -6.27
CA ALA A 52 -3.90 12.07 -6.11
C ALA A 52 -3.67 13.34 -6.94
N ASP A 53 -4.69 13.70 -7.71
CA ASP A 53 -4.78 14.89 -8.56
C ASP A 53 -6.20 15.52 -8.49
N ASP A 54 -6.48 16.52 -9.32
CA ASP A 54 -7.76 17.24 -9.34
C ASP A 54 -8.96 16.35 -9.73
N GLU A 55 -8.73 15.27 -10.48
CA GLU A 55 -9.75 14.31 -10.90
C GLU A 55 -9.82 13.08 -10.00
N TYR A 56 -8.79 12.87 -9.18
CA TYR A 56 -8.63 11.70 -8.33
C TYR A 56 -8.19 12.09 -6.92
N SER A 57 -9.17 12.35 -6.05
CA SER A 57 -8.92 12.89 -4.70
C SER A 57 -8.13 11.94 -3.79
N SER A 58 -7.40 12.49 -2.82
CA SER A 58 -6.68 11.71 -1.79
C SER A 58 -7.59 10.77 -0.99
N ARG A 59 -8.85 11.15 -0.77
CA ARG A 59 -9.84 10.28 -0.11
C ARG A 59 -10.08 9.02 -0.92
N ARG A 60 -10.22 9.16 -2.24
CA ARG A 60 -10.41 8.03 -3.15
C ARG A 60 -9.18 7.14 -3.19
N CYS A 61 -7.97 7.72 -3.26
CA CYS A 61 -6.73 6.95 -3.16
C CYS A 61 -6.69 6.11 -1.87
N LEU A 62 -7.06 6.69 -0.73
CA LEU A 62 -7.08 5.98 0.55
C LEU A 62 -8.07 4.81 0.55
N GLU A 63 -9.31 5.06 0.11
CA GLU A 63 -10.36 4.04 0.03
C GLU A 63 -9.96 2.87 -0.87
N GLU A 64 -9.39 3.15 -2.05
CA GLU A 64 -8.93 2.12 -2.97
C GLU A 64 -7.65 1.41 -2.46
N CYS A 65 -6.72 2.12 -1.82
CA CYS A 65 -5.53 1.50 -1.21
C CYS A 65 -5.90 0.50 -0.11
N TYR A 66 -6.98 0.72 0.63
CA TYR A 66 -7.41 -0.22 1.66
C TYR A 66 -7.86 -1.58 1.11
N ALA A 67 -8.18 -1.70 -0.18
CA ALA A 67 -8.41 -3.01 -0.78
C ALA A 67 -7.17 -3.93 -0.75
N PHE A 68 -5.97 -3.36 -0.56
CA PHE A 68 -4.69 -4.06 -0.57
C PHE A 68 -4.08 -4.26 0.83
N GLY A 69 -4.64 -3.64 1.87
CA GLY A 69 -4.06 -3.70 3.21
C GLY A 69 -4.78 -2.87 4.27
N ASP A 70 -4.26 -2.94 5.49
CA ASP A 70 -4.80 -2.24 6.68
C ASP A 70 -4.10 -0.91 6.99
N THR A 71 -3.04 -0.61 6.24
CA THR A 71 -2.16 0.53 6.44
C THR A 71 -1.86 1.17 5.08
N VAL A 72 -1.93 2.49 5.02
CA VAL A 72 -1.62 3.27 3.81
C VAL A 72 -0.54 4.28 4.14
N PHE A 73 0.54 4.27 3.36
CA PHE A 73 1.60 5.27 3.44
C PHE A 73 1.37 6.34 2.37
N ALA A 74 1.41 7.60 2.78
CA ALA A 74 1.29 8.74 1.87
C ALA A 74 2.64 9.44 1.70
N PHE A 75 2.99 9.77 0.46
CA PHE A 75 4.25 10.37 0.07
C PHE A 75 3.99 11.67 -0.69
N GLU A 76 4.81 12.69 -0.42
CA GLU A 76 4.77 13.95 -1.16
C GLU A 76 5.49 13.82 -2.50
N THR A 77 6.63 13.13 -2.49
CA THR A 77 7.48 12.88 -3.66
C THR A 77 7.93 11.43 -3.69
N LEU A 78 8.21 10.90 -4.88
CA LEU A 78 8.79 9.57 -5.06
C LEU A 78 10.20 9.68 -5.64
N THR A 79 11.06 8.74 -5.26
CA THR A 79 12.42 8.65 -5.80
C THR A 79 12.40 8.02 -7.19
N PRO A 80 13.01 8.63 -8.22
CA PRO A 80 13.18 7.99 -9.52
C PRO A 80 14.03 6.70 -9.47
N PRO A 81 13.88 5.76 -10.42
CA PRO A 81 12.96 5.81 -11.57
C PRO A 81 11.50 5.55 -11.18
N MET A 82 10.59 6.25 -11.86
CA MET A 82 9.14 6.08 -11.75
C MET A 82 8.59 5.63 -13.09
N TRP A 83 7.59 4.75 -13.09
CA TRP A 83 6.89 4.31 -14.29
C TRP A 83 5.42 4.64 -14.19
N GLN A 84 4.85 5.31 -15.20
CA GLN A 84 3.41 5.47 -15.29
C GLN A 84 2.78 4.13 -15.68
N LEU A 85 1.98 3.54 -14.79
CA LEU A 85 1.31 2.25 -15.02
C LEU A 85 -0.09 2.46 -15.58
N SER A 86 -0.81 3.45 -15.06
CA SER A 86 -2.12 3.90 -15.54
C SER A 86 -2.29 5.39 -15.25
N ARG A 87 -3.43 6.00 -15.58
CA ARG A 87 -3.65 7.44 -15.42
C ARG A 87 -3.35 7.97 -14.02
N HIS A 88 -3.67 7.20 -12.98
CA HIS A 88 -3.50 7.60 -11.58
C HIS A 88 -2.60 6.61 -10.82
N GLU A 89 -1.80 5.82 -11.51
CA GLU A 89 -0.98 4.79 -10.90
C GLU A 89 0.47 4.86 -11.35
N ILE A 90 1.36 4.94 -10.37
CA ILE A 90 2.80 5.04 -10.52
C ILE A 90 3.47 3.81 -9.93
N GLY A 91 4.41 3.24 -10.68
CA GLY A 91 5.29 2.17 -10.26
C GLY A 91 6.65 2.70 -9.82
N VAL A 92 7.21 2.16 -8.74
CA VAL A 92 8.62 2.36 -8.33
C VAL A 92 9.29 1.01 -8.03
N GLU A 93 10.60 0.91 -8.19
CA GLU A 93 11.30 -0.36 -7.91
C GLU A 93 11.41 -0.62 -6.40
N VAL A 94 11.61 0.45 -5.64
CA VAL A 94 11.88 0.41 -4.21
C VAL A 94 11.13 1.56 -3.55
N LEU A 95 10.53 1.30 -2.38
CA LEU A 95 9.83 2.32 -1.60
C LEU A 95 10.35 2.32 -0.17
N ASP A 96 10.99 3.42 0.25
CA ASP A 96 11.41 3.62 1.64
C ASP A 96 10.26 4.22 2.44
N LEU A 97 9.65 3.42 3.31
CA LEU A 97 8.47 3.81 4.07
C LEU A 97 8.72 4.98 5.03
N ARG A 98 9.98 5.20 5.43
CA ARG A 98 10.36 6.30 6.33
C ARG A 98 10.27 7.67 5.65
N THR A 99 10.20 7.71 4.32
CA THR A 99 10.03 8.96 3.56
C THR A 99 8.58 9.40 3.45
N SER A 100 7.64 8.60 3.99
CA SER A 100 6.23 8.96 4.05
C SER A 100 6.01 10.22 4.90
N LYS A 101 5.00 11.00 4.52
CA LYS A 101 4.57 12.20 5.24
C LYS A 101 3.43 11.95 6.20
N CYS A 102 2.67 10.90 5.95
CA CYS A 102 1.54 10.51 6.78
C CYS A 102 1.28 9.02 6.60
N ILE A 103 0.82 8.38 7.68
CA ILE A 103 0.39 6.99 7.69
C ILE A 103 -1.06 6.96 8.10
N TYR A 104 -1.88 6.19 7.40
CA TYR A 104 -3.29 5.99 7.71
C TYR A 104 -3.53 4.52 8.02
N THR A 105 -4.20 4.21 9.11
CA THR A 105 -4.51 2.81 9.45
C THR A 105 -5.82 2.71 10.20
N PHE A 106 -6.62 1.68 9.89
CA PHE A 106 -7.81 1.33 10.66
C PHE A 106 -7.53 0.21 11.67
N ARG A 107 -6.32 -0.35 11.69
CA ARG A 107 -5.97 -1.44 12.61
C ARG A 107 -5.87 -0.89 14.02
N THR A 108 -6.57 -1.51 14.95
CA THR A 108 -6.43 -1.25 16.37
C THR A 108 -5.21 -2.02 16.92
N GLY A 109 -4.43 -1.40 17.81
CA GLY A 109 -3.28 -2.06 18.45
C GLY A 109 -1.99 -2.16 17.63
N SER A 110 -1.97 -1.74 16.36
CA SER A 110 -0.71 -1.59 15.62
C SER A 110 0.11 -0.45 16.22
N LYS A 111 1.33 -0.74 16.69
CA LYS A 111 2.29 0.24 17.24
C LYS A 111 3.03 0.98 16.12
N VAL A 112 2.29 1.52 15.15
CA VAL A 112 2.85 2.16 13.94
C VAL A 112 3.78 3.30 14.31
N GLU A 113 3.36 4.09 15.29
CA GLU A 113 4.04 5.28 15.79
C GLU A 113 5.40 4.93 16.44
N GLU A 114 5.56 3.71 16.98
CA GLU A 114 6.84 3.25 17.53
C GLU A 114 7.86 2.92 16.43
N TRP A 115 7.39 2.48 15.26
CA TRP A 115 8.23 2.12 14.12
C TRP A 115 8.56 3.31 13.23
N PHE A 116 7.67 4.31 13.20
CA PHE A 116 7.81 5.52 12.38
C PHE A 116 7.76 6.78 13.26
N PRO A 117 8.74 6.97 14.15
CA PRO A 117 8.75 8.11 15.06
C PRO A 117 8.81 9.42 14.28
N GLY A 118 7.92 10.35 14.62
CA GLY A 118 7.84 11.68 13.98
C GLY A 118 7.02 11.74 12.70
N ILE A 119 6.49 10.61 12.20
CA ILE A 119 5.55 10.60 11.08
C ILE A 119 4.12 10.57 11.64
N PRO A 120 3.24 11.52 11.28
CA PRO A 120 1.85 11.51 11.68
C PRO A 120 1.14 10.19 11.33
N CYS A 121 0.49 9.58 12.31
CA CYS A 121 -0.34 8.38 12.14
C CYS A 121 -1.80 8.73 12.41
N ILE A 122 -2.63 8.62 11.39
CA ILE A 122 -4.06 8.94 11.44
C ILE A 122 -4.84 7.63 11.52
N ARG A 123 -5.60 7.47 12.61
CA ARG A 123 -6.51 6.33 12.77
C ARG A 123 -7.80 6.59 11.99
N THR A 124 -8.07 5.72 11.04
CA THR A 124 -9.28 5.79 10.21
C THR A 124 -10.32 4.78 10.69
N SER A 125 -11.59 5.02 10.33
CA SER A 125 -12.62 4.00 10.53
C SER A 125 -12.41 2.84 9.57
N VAL A 126 -12.76 1.63 10.00
CA VAL A 126 -12.77 0.46 9.11
C VAL A 126 -13.61 0.77 7.85
N PRO A 127 -13.03 0.62 6.64
CA PRO A 127 -13.73 0.80 5.38
C PRO A 127 -14.95 -0.11 5.28
N ALA A 128 -16.01 0.37 4.62
CA ALA A 128 -17.27 -0.37 4.47
C ALA A 128 -17.06 -1.78 3.87
N ILE A 129 -16.13 -1.90 2.92
CA ILE A 129 -15.77 -3.18 2.28
C ILE A 129 -15.30 -4.27 3.24
N PHE A 130 -14.83 -3.91 4.45
CA PHE A 130 -14.40 -4.88 5.47
C PHE A 130 -15.42 -5.07 6.58
N ARG A 131 -16.48 -4.26 6.66
CA ARG A 131 -17.48 -4.35 7.75
C ARG A 131 -18.23 -5.67 7.71
N GLU A 132 -18.69 -6.10 6.53
CA GLU A 132 -19.37 -7.40 6.39
C GLU A 132 -18.48 -8.60 6.77
N ALA A 133 -17.18 -8.53 6.49
CA ALA A 133 -16.22 -9.57 6.86
C ALA A 133 -15.94 -9.61 8.38
N ILE A 134 -15.96 -8.45 9.05
CA ILE A 134 -15.85 -8.34 10.51
C ILE A 134 -17.14 -8.84 11.18
N ASP A 135 -18.29 -8.35 10.72
CA ASP A 135 -19.60 -8.65 11.31
C ASP A 135 -19.97 -10.14 11.18
N SER A 136 -19.45 -10.82 10.15
CA SER A 136 -19.62 -12.26 9.96
C SER A 136 -18.67 -13.14 10.79
N GLY A 137 -17.82 -12.56 11.64
CA GLY A 137 -16.90 -13.31 12.51
C GLY A 137 -15.83 -14.12 11.77
N LYS A 138 -15.69 -13.94 10.45
CA LYS A 138 -14.71 -14.64 9.61
C LYS A 138 -13.32 -14.00 9.65
N ASN A 139 -13.13 -12.98 10.49
CA ASN A 139 -11.96 -12.14 10.40
C ASN A 139 -10.78 -12.67 11.23
N ARG A 140 -10.00 -13.57 10.63
CA ARG A 140 -8.64 -13.92 11.11
C ARG A 140 -7.58 -12.87 10.72
N LEU A 141 -7.96 -11.67 10.25
CA LEU A 141 -6.99 -10.64 9.85
C LEU A 141 -6.46 -9.79 11.03
N TYR A 142 -6.99 -9.98 12.24
CA TYR A 142 -6.66 -9.16 13.42
C TYR A 142 -6.22 -9.94 14.66
N ASP A 143 -6.05 -11.27 14.57
CA ASP A 143 -5.40 -12.07 15.62
C ASP A 143 -3.87 -12.11 15.42
#